data_AF-M0KL51-F1
#
_entry.id   AF-M0KL51-F1
#
_cell.length_a   1.000
_cell.length_b   1.000
_cell.length_c   1.000
_cell.angle_alpha   90.00
_cell.angle_beta   90.00
_cell.angle_gamma   90.00
#
_symmetry.space_group_name_H-M   'P 1'
#
loop_
_entity.id
_entity.type
_entity.pdbx_description
1 polymer ?
#
loop_
_entity_poly.entity_id
_entity_poly.type
_entity_poly.pdbx_seq_one_letter_code
_entity_poly.pdbx_strand_id
1 'polypeptide(L)'
;MTDTVDEVDMPYDDDASQQQKIEALQERLEVLESQNEEMRDKLLDANAENNKYQQKLERLTHENKKLKQSPLFVATVQELSSDGVIIKQHGNNQEALTEVTDEMREDLEPDD
;
A
#
# COMPACT_ATOMS: atom_id res chain seq x y z
N MET A 1 -21.29 31.23 -18.51
CA MET A 1 -20.14 30.30 -18.50
C MET A 1 -19.13 30.79 -19.53
N THR A 2 -18.49 31.93 -19.26
CA THR A 2 -17.51 32.54 -20.17
C THR A 2 -16.32 33.17 -19.43
N ASP A 3 -16.30 33.16 -18.08
CA ASP A 3 -15.29 33.85 -17.24
C ASP A 3 -13.96 33.09 -17.09
N THR A 4 -13.59 32.20 -18.02
CA THR A 4 -12.27 31.53 -18.02
C THR A 4 -11.42 31.87 -19.23
N VAL A 5 -11.93 32.72 -20.14
CA VAL A 5 -11.20 33.16 -21.34
C VAL A 5 -10.52 34.52 -21.13
N ASP A 6 -10.84 35.22 -20.03
CA ASP A 6 -10.22 36.49 -19.72
C ASP A 6 -8.80 36.27 -19.17
N GLU A 7 -7.83 36.82 -19.91
CA GLU A 7 -6.41 36.92 -19.57
C GLU A 7 -5.51 35.70 -19.89
N VAL A 8 -5.69 35.08 -21.05
CA VAL A 8 -4.57 34.37 -21.69
C VAL A 8 -3.72 35.39 -22.43
N ASP A 9 -2.52 35.69 -21.91
CA ASP A 9 -1.54 36.52 -22.60
C ASP A 9 -1.23 35.91 -23.97
N MET A 10 -1.54 36.64 -25.04
CA MET A 10 -1.42 36.15 -26.40
C MET A 10 0.02 36.30 -26.87
N PRO A 11 0.59 35.34 -27.61
CA PRO A 11 1.98 35.39 -28.04
C PRO A 11 2.21 36.39 -29.19
N TYR A 12 1.28 37.32 -29.42
CA TYR A 12 1.30 38.27 -30.52
C TYR A 12 0.62 39.59 -30.13
N ASP A 13 1.02 40.69 -30.78
CA ASP A 13 0.38 41.99 -30.63
C ASP A 13 -0.96 42.07 -31.36
N ASP A 14 -1.92 42.84 -30.83
CA ASP A 14 -3.23 43.03 -31.46
C ASP A 14 -3.16 43.69 -32.84
N ASP A 15 -2.14 44.51 -33.08
CA ASP A 15 -1.89 45.19 -34.35
C ASP A 15 -1.09 44.34 -35.36
N ALA A 16 -0.65 43.13 -34.98
CA ALA A 16 0.11 42.24 -35.87
C ALA A 16 -0.75 41.74 -37.05
N SER A 17 -0.11 41.46 -38.18
CA SER A 17 -0.81 40.88 -39.33
C SER A 17 -1.35 39.48 -39.01
N GLN A 18 -2.43 39.06 -39.66
CA GLN A 18 -3.03 37.74 -39.41
C GLN A 18 -2.04 36.59 -39.61
N GLN A 19 -1.12 36.71 -40.58
CA GLN A 19 -0.08 35.71 -40.82
C GLN A 19 0.87 35.58 -39.62
N GLN A 20 1.32 36.69 -39.05
CA GLN A 20 2.19 36.70 -37.86
C GLN A 20 1.48 36.13 -36.63
N LYS A 21 0.18 36.42 -36.47
CA LYS A 21 -0.62 35.83 -35.38
C LYS A 21 -0.74 34.31 -35.50
N ILE A 22 -0.93 33.80 -36.73
CA ILE A 22 -1.00 32.35 -36.99
C ILE A 22 0.34 31.69 -36.68
N GLU A 23 1.46 32.25 -37.13
CA GLU A 23 2.80 31.72 -36.86
C GLU A 23 3.10 31.68 -35.36
N ALA A 24 2.82 32.77 -34.63
CA ALA A 24 3.03 32.83 -33.18
C ALA A 24 2.17 31.82 -32.41
N LEU A 25 0.92 31.60 -32.86
CA LEU A 25 0.06 30.57 -32.27
C LEU A 25 0.56 29.16 -32.56
N GLN A 26 1.05 28.89 -33.77
CA GLN A 26 1.60 27.59 -34.14
C GLN A 26 2.85 27.26 -33.32
N GLU A 27 3.77 28.21 -33.18
CA GLU A 27 4.96 28.04 -32.33
C GLU A 27 4.58 27.75 -30.87
N ARG A 28 3.62 28.48 -30.32
CA ARG A 28 3.13 28.23 -28.96
C ARG A 28 2.47 26.87 -28.83
N LEU A 29 1.76 26.42 -29.85
CA LEU A 29 1.10 25.11 -29.86
C LEU A 29 2.15 23.99 -29.82
N GLU A 30 3.21 24.10 -30.62
CA GLU A 30 4.33 23.14 -30.60
C GLU A 30 5.02 23.08 -29.24
N VAL A 31 5.27 24.24 -28.61
CA VAL A 31 5.86 24.30 -27.25
C VAL A 31 4.93 23.64 -26.23
N LEU A 32 3.62 23.91 -26.29
CA LEU A 32 2.65 23.32 -25.37
C LEU A 32 2.51 21.82 -25.56
N GLU A 33 2.55 21.32 -26.80
CA GLU A 33 2.53 19.88 -27.08
C GLU A 33 3.75 19.18 -26.48
N SER A 34 4.95 19.74 -26.70
CA SER A 34 6.19 19.25 -26.11
C SER A 34 6.15 19.23 -24.58
N GLN A 35 5.69 20.32 -23.96
CA GLN A 35 5.49 20.38 -22.50
C GLN A 35 4.45 19.37 -22.00
N ASN A 36 3.38 19.13 -22.77
CA ASN A 36 2.36 18.14 -22.41
C ASN A 36 2.92 16.72 -22.44
N GLU A 37 3.73 16.40 -23.44
CA GLU A 37 4.43 15.12 -23.53
C GLU A 37 5.40 14.94 -22.36
N GLU A 38 6.22 15.94 -22.05
CA GLU A 38 7.14 15.90 -20.90
C GLU A 38 6.39 15.73 -19.56
N MET A 39 5.25 16.41 -19.39
CA MET A 39 4.41 16.24 -18.20
C MET A 39 3.79 14.84 -18.12
N ARG A 40 3.40 14.24 -19.24
CA ARG A 40 2.87 12.88 -19.28
C ARG A 40 3.93 11.86 -18.88
N ASP A 41 5.16 12.02 -19.35
CA ASP A 41 6.27 11.14 -18.98
C ASP A 41 6.56 11.23 -17.48
N LYS A 42 6.64 12.44 -16.93
CA LYS A 42 6.80 12.65 -15.48
C LYS A 42 5.67 12.03 -14.66
N LEU A 43 4.42 12.13 -15.14
CA LEU A 43 3.28 11.49 -14.49
C LEU A 43 3.39 9.96 -14.53
N LEU A 44 3.86 9.40 -15.63
CA LEU A 44 4.04 7.96 -15.78
C LEU A 44 5.12 7.44 -14.83
N ASP A 45 6.26 8.13 -14.74
CA ASP A 45 7.33 7.82 -13.80
C ASP A 45 6.86 7.89 -12.35
N ALA A 46 6.20 8.99 -11.97
CA ALA A 46 5.65 9.16 -10.62
C ALA A 46 4.59 8.10 -10.28
N ASN A 47 3.80 7.66 -11.26
CA ASN A 47 2.83 6.58 -11.08
C ASN A 47 3.52 5.23 -10.87
N ALA A 48 4.56 4.92 -11.66
CA ALA A 48 5.38 3.73 -11.49
C ALA A 48 6.04 3.67 -10.11
N GLU A 49 6.60 4.79 -9.64
CA GLU A 49 7.15 4.89 -8.29
C GLU A 49 6.08 4.71 -7.20
N ASN A 50 4.92 5.34 -7.35
CA ASN A 50 3.81 5.15 -6.42
C ASN A 50 3.38 3.69 -6.31
N ASN A 51 3.22 3.00 -7.43
CA ASN A 51 2.85 1.58 -7.44
C ASN A 51 3.92 0.72 -6.73
N LYS A 52 5.20 1.02 -6.94
CA LYS A 52 6.32 0.36 -6.23
C LYS A 52 6.27 0.59 -4.72
N TYR A 53 5.97 1.81 -4.28
CA TYR A 53 5.84 2.12 -2.86
C TYR A 53 4.61 1.46 -2.23
N GLN A 54 3.48 1.41 -2.93
CA GLN A 54 2.28 0.70 -2.48
C GLN A 54 2.55 -0.79 -2.25
N GLN A 55 3.18 -1.48 -3.21
CA GLN A 55 3.55 -2.89 -3.05
C GLN A 55 4.47 -3.12 -1.84
N LYS A 56 5.46 -2.24 -1.65
CA LYS A 56 6.37 -2.30 -0.49
C LYS A 56 5.62 -2.10 0.81
N LEU A 57 4.67 -1.16 0.85
CA LEU A 57 3.84 -0.86 2.01
C LEU A 57 2.96 -2.05 2.38
N GLU A 58 2.33 -2.70 1.40
CA GLU A 58 1.55 -3.93 1.63
C GLU A 58 2.42 -5.03 2.22
N ARG A 59 3.59 -5.29 1.61
CA ARG A 59 4.53 -6.31 2.10
C ARG A 59 4.95 -6.04 3.54
N LEU A 60 5.39 -4.82 3.84
CA LEU A 60 5.81 -4.42 5.18
C LEU A 60 4.66 -4.46 6.18
N THR A 61 3.45 -4.08 5.77
CA THR A 61 2.25 -4.18 6.63
C THR A 61 1.96 -5.63 6.99
N HIS A 62 2.06 -6.54 6.02
CA HIS A 62 1.87 -7.96 6.25
C HIS A 62 2.95 -8.56 7.18
N GLU A 63 4.21 -8.25 6.92
CA GLU A 63 5.34 -8.65 7.77
C GLU A 63 5.17 -8.11 9.19
N ASN A 64 4.80 -6.84 9.34
CA ASN A 64 4.58 -6.21 10.63
C ASN A 64 3.41 -6.85 11.39
N LYS A 65 2.32 -7.18 10.70
CA LYS A 65 1.18 -7.91 11.29
C LYS A 65 1.64 -9.26 11.82
N LYS A 66 2.44 -10.01 11.05
CA LYS A 66 3.02 -11.30 11.47
C LYS A 66 3.93 -11.15 12.68
N LEU A 67 4.77 -10.11 12.73
CA LEU A 67 5.66 -9.85 13.87
C LEU A 67 4.93 -9.35 15.12
N LYS A 68 3.78 -8.68 14.95
CA LYS A 68 2.91 -8.23 16.05
C LYS A 68 1.98 -9.31 16.58
N GLN A 69 1.86 -10.45 15.89
CA GLN A 69 1.16 -11.59 16.47
C GLN A 69 1.90 -12.00 17.73
N SER A 70 1.13 -12.20 18.81
CA SER A 70 1.68 -12.68 20.07
C SER A 70 2.50 -13.93 19.80
N PRO A 71 3.73 -14.04 20.36
CA PRO A 71 4.55 -15.21 20.16
C PRO A 71 3.76 -16.45 20.61
N LEU A 72 3.62 -17.41 19.69
CA LEU A 72 3.05 -18.71 20.03
C LEU A 72 4.08 -19.43 20.90
N PHE A 73 3.65 -19.87 22.08
CA PHE A 73 4.48 -20.66 22.96
C PHE A 73 4.32 -22.14 22.63
N VAL A 74 5.43 -22.87 22.61
CA VAL A 74 5.41 -24.33 22.48
C VAL A 74 5.16 -24.88 23.88
N ALA A 75 4.21 -25.79 24.02
CA ALA A 75 3.92 -26.47 25.26
C ALA A 75 3.61 -27.94 24.96
N THR A 76 3.95 -28.83 25.90
CA THR A 76 3.60 -30.25 25.81
C THR A 76 2.40 -30.54 26.70
N VAL A 77 1.46 -31.34 26.21
CA VAL A 77 0.31 -31.80 26.98
C VAL A 77 0.79 -32.81 28.02
N GLN A 78 0.47 -32.57 29.30
CA GLN A 78 0.79 -33.51 30.37
C GLN A 78 -0.41 -34.41 30.69
N GLU A 79 -1.60 -33.83 30.82
CA GLU A 79 -2.80 -34.55 31.21
C GLU A 79 -4.05 -33.87 30.66
N LEU A 80 -5.01 -34.69 30.21
CA LEU A 80 -6.36 -34.28 29.83
C LEU A 80 -7.33 -34.65 30.94
N SER A 81 -7.91 -33.65 31.60
CA SER A 81 -8.88 -33.81 32.70
C SER A 81 -10.26 -33.28 32.30
N SER A 82 -11.32 -33.68 32.99
CA SER A 82 -12.68 -33.15 32.73
C SER A 82 -12.75 -31.62 32.83
N ASP A 83 -11.93 -31.04 33.70
CA ASP A 83 -11.93 -29.61 34.05
C ASP A 83 -10.99 -28.77 33.16
N GLY A 84 -10.23 -29.40 32.24
CA GLY A 84 -9.31 -28.71 31.33
C GLY A 84 -8.10 -29.55 30.93
N VAL A 85 -7.13 -28.92 30.27
CA VAL A 85 -5.88 -29.53 29.82
C VAL A 85 -4.72 -28.93 30.59
N ILE A 86 -3.87 -29.78 31.15
CA ILE A 86 -2.63 -29.37 31.80
C ILE A 86 -1.53 -29.39 30.75
N ILE A 87 -0.92 -28.22 30.52
CA ILE A 87 0.18 -28.07 29.58
C ILE A 87 1.45 -27.63 30.31
N LYS A 88 2.60 -28.09 29.81
CA LYS A 88 3.92 -27.67 30.25
C LYS A 88 4.58 -26.82 29.18
N GLN A 89 4.71 -25.52 29.45
CA GLN A 89 5.26 -24.56 28.50
C GLN A 89 6.79 -24.69 28.40
N HIS A 90 7.30 -24.90 27.18
CA HIS A 90 8.73 -24.89 26.89
C HIS A 90 9.30 -23.48 26.97
N GLY A 91 10.46 -23.33 27.61
CA GLY A 91 11.17 -22.06 27.75
C GLY A 91 11.22 -21.54 29.20
N ASN A 92 10.06 -21.52 29.88
CA ASN A 92 9.98 -21.20 31.32
C ASN A 92 9.63 -22.43 32.18
N ASN A 93 9.37 -23.58 31.56
CA ASN A 93 9.04 -24.86 32.22
C ASN A 93 7.87 -24.74 33.22
N GLN A 94 6.92 -23.84 32.95
CA GLN A 94 5.74 -23.63 33.80
C GLN A 94 4.62 -24.59 33.39
N GLU A 95 3.88 -25.08 34.38
CA GLU A 95 2.66 -25.87 34.17
C GLU A 95 1.44 -24.95 34.32
N ALA A 96 0.53 -25.01 33.35
CA ALA A 96 -0.67 -24.19 33.30
C ALA A 96 -1.90 -25.06 33.00
N LEU A 97 -3.00 -24.79 33.69
CA LEU A 97 -4.32 -25.32 33.36
C LEU A 97 -4.97 -24.39 32.35
N THR A 98 -5.31 -24.91 31.17
CA THR A 98 -5.98 -24.17 30.10
C THR A 98 -7.22 -24.90 29.62
N GLU A 99 -8.17 -24.15 29.08
CA GLU A 99 -9.28 -24.70 28.32
C GLU A 99 -8.87 -24.78 26.84
N VAL A 100 -9.33 -25.82 26.15
CA VAL A 100 -9.15 -26.02 24.71
C VAL A 100 -10.54 -26.19 24.09
N THR A 101 -10.67 -25.90 22.80
CA THR A 101 -11.92 -26.14 22.07
C THR A 101 -12.21 -27.63 21.98
N ASP A 102 -13.48 -27.99 21.87
CA ASP A 102 -13.91 -29.40 21.78
C ASP A 102 -13.27 -30.13 20.59
N GLU A 103 -13.13 -29.45 19.45
CA GLU A 103 -12.45 -30.00 18.26
C GLU A 103 -10.98 -30.33 18.52
N MET A 104 -10.23 -29.44 19.20
CA MET A 104 -8.82 -29.73 19.53
C MET A 104 -8.70 -30.81 20.59
N ARG A 105 -9.68 -30.92 21.49
CA ARG A 105 -9.67 -31.92 22.57
C ARG A 105 -9.74 -33.35 22.04
N GLU A 106 -10.42 -33.57 20.92
CA GLU A 106 -10.52 -34.88 20.27
C GLU A 106 -9.19 -35.32 19.63
N ASP A 107 -8.35 -34.36 19.25
CA ASP A 107 -7.07 -34.59 18.55
C ASP A 107 -5.82 -34.55 19.46
N LEU A 108 -5.97 -34.22 20.75
CA LEU A 108 -4.83 -34.07 21.68
C LEU A 108 -4.60 -35.34 22.50
N GLU A 109 -3.35 -35.81 22.56
CA GLU A 109 -2.91 -36.90 23.43
C GLU A 109 -1.88 -36.42 24.48
N PRO A 110 -1.73 -37.10 25.63
CA PRO A 110 -0.62 -36.84 26.53
C PRO A 110 0.73 -37.04 25.82
N ASP A 111 1.70 -36.19 26.14
CA ASP A 111 3.04 -36.11 25.52
C ASP A 111 3.10 -35.55 24.07
N ASP A 112 2.01 -35.00 23.53
CA ASP A 112 2.01 -34.13 22.32
C ASP A 112 2.59 -32.73 22.57
#